data_AF-A0A4U6KVY3-F1
#
_entry.id   AF-A0A4U6KVY3-F1
#
_cell.length_a   1.000
_cell.length_b   1.000
_cell.length_c   1.000
_cell.angle_alpha   90.00
_cell.angle_beta   90.00
_cell.angle_gamma   90.00
#
_symmetry.space_group_name_H-M   'P 1'
#
loop_
_entity.id
_entity.type
_entity.pdbx_description
1 polymer ?
#
loop_
_entity_poly.entity_id
_entity_poly.type
_entity_poly.pdbx_seq_one_letter_code
_entity_poly.pdbx_strand_id
1 'polypeptide(L)' 'AEACIAAIRELAQKVNIPAGLRELNVKEEDFAVLATNALKDACGFTNPIQATHEEIMAIYRAAM' A
#
# COMPACT_ATOMS: atom_id res chain seq x y z
N ALA A 1 -7.38 0.31 16.98
CA ALA A 1 -6.46 0.37 15.82
C ALA A 1 -5.94 1.79 15.56
N GLU A 2 -6.81 2.81 15.66
CA GLU A 2 -6.48 4.22 15.33
C GLU A 2 -5.20 4.76 15.97
N ALA A 3 -4.99 4.54 17.27
CA ALA A 3 -3.78 4.98 17.96
C ALA A 3 -2.49 4.35 17.38
N CYS A 4 -2.54 3.08 16.97
CA CYS A 4 -1.40 2.40 16.34
C CYS A 4 -1.10 2.99 14.96
N ILE A 5 -2.14 3.20 14.14
CA ILE A 5 -2.01 3.79 12.80
C ILE A 5 -1.46 5.22 12.90
N ALA A 6 -1.94 6.02 13.86
CA ALA A 6 -1.45 7.37 14.10
C ALA A 6 0.04 7.37 14.46
N ALA A 7 0.47 6.48 15.36
CA ALA A 7 1.87 6.36 15.76
C ALA A 7 2.78 5.94 14.59
N ILE A 8 2.33 5.03 13.72
CA ILE A 8 3.06 4.63 12.49
C ILE A 8 3.25 5.83 11.57
N ARG A 9 2.18 6.61 11.33
CA ARG A 9 2.23 7.81 10.47
C ARG A 9 3.15 8.89 11.04
N GLU A 10 3.07 9.14 12.35
CA GLU A 10 3.94 10.10 13.03
C GLU A 10 5.42 9.70 12.93
N LEU A 11 5.73 8.42 13.15
CA LEU A 11 7.10 7.92 13.06
C LEU A 11 7.65 8.04 11.64
N ALA A 12 6.87 7.66 10.63
CA ALA A 12 7.26 7.76 9.22
C ALA A 12 7.66 9.20 8.83
N GLN A 13 6.87 10.18 9.27
CA GLN A 13 7.19 11.60 9.07
C GLN A 13 8.47 12.02 9.79
N LYS A 14 8.67 11.62 11.05
CA LYS A 14 9.86 11.97 11.85
C LYS A 14 11.17 11.46 11.22
N VAL A 15 11.13 10.35 10.48
CA VAL A 15 12.29 9.78 9.80
C VAL A 15 12.32 10.10 8.29
N ASN A 16 11.48 11.05 7.84
CA ASN A 16 11.43 11.57 6.47
C ASN A 16 11.06 10.52 5.40
N ILE A 17 10.14 9.60 5.70
CA ILE A 17 9.55 8.72 4.68
C ILE A 17 8.60 9.57 3.81
N PRO A 18 8.65 9.45 2.47
CA PRO A 18 7.72 10.10 1.55
C PRO A 18 6.26 9.83 1.92
N ALA A 19 5.39 10.84 1.75
CA ALA A 19 4.00 10.73 2.22
C ALA A 19 3.14 9.76 1.38
N GLY A 20 3.59 9.42 0.17
CA GLY A 20 2.86 8.56 -0.75
C GLY A 20 3.66 8.14 -1.98
N LEU A 21 3.04 7.30 -2.79
CA LEU A 21 3.62 6.70 -3.99
C LEU A 21 3.92 7.73 -5.08
N ARG A 22 3.22 8.87 -5.09
CA ARG A 22 3.48 9.97 -6.04
C ARG A 22 4.88 10.56 -5.90
N GLU A 23 5.41 10.68 -4.68
CA GLU A 23 6.77 11.16 -4.44
C GLU A 23 7.84 10.16 -4.93
N LEU A 24 7.45 8.90 -5.13
CA LEU A 24 8.29 7.84 -5.70
C LEU A 24 8.10 7.67 -7.23
N ASN A 25 7.33 8.56 -7.87
CA ASN A 25 7.00 8.51 -9.30
C ASN A 25 6.23 7.26 -9.75
N VAL A 26 5.48 6.63 -8.84
CA VAL A 26 4.57 5.55 -9.22
C VAL A 26 3.43 6.12 -10.04
N LYS A 27 3.01 5.37 -11.06
CA LYS A 27 1.94 5.77 -11.96
C LYS A 27 0.68 4.94 -11.71
N GLU A 28 -0.47 5.61 -11.73
CA GLU A 28 -1.76 4.94 -11.58
C GLU A 28 -2.05 3.93 -12.70
N GLU A 29 -1.51 4.18 -13.91
CA GLU A 29 -1.64 3.28 -15.07
C GLU A 29 -1.06 1.88 -14.81
N ASP A 30 -0.10 1.77 -13.87
CA ASP A 30 0.55 0.51 -13.51
C ASP A 30 -0.20 -0.28 -12.42
N PHE A 31 -1.22 0.30 -11.78
CA PHE A 31 -1.88 -0.31 -10.61
C PHE A 31 -2.50 -1.67 -10.89
N ALA A 32 -3.08 -1.87 -12.07
CA ALA A 32 -3.66 -3.16 -12.44
C ALA A 32 -2.59 -4.26 -12.56
N VAL A 33 -1.41 -3.92 -13.08
CA VAL A 33 -0.26 -4.84 -13.18
C VAL A 33 0.30 -5.12 -11.79
N LEU A 34 0.49 -4.08 -10.97
CA LEU A 34 1.00 -4.21 -9.60
C LEU A 34 0.07 -5.06 -8.72
N ALA A 35 -1.24 -4.84 -8.77
CA ALA A 35 -2.21 -5.64 -8.02
C ALA A 35 -2.23 -7.11 -8.47
N THR A 36 -2.10 -7.37 -9.77
CA THR A 36 -1.97 -8.74 -10.30
C THR A 36 -0.72 -9.43 -9.76
N ASN A 37 0.39 -8.70 -9.66
CA ASN A 37 1.65 -9.22 -9.12
C ASN A 37 1.57 -9.43 -7.61
N ALA A 38 0.95 -8.50 -6.87
CA ALA A 38 0.74 -8.61 -5.43
C ALA A 38 -0.09 -9.85 -5.05
N LEU A 39 -1.11 -10.21 -5.82
CA LEU A 39 -1.89 -11.44 -5.62
C LEU A 39 -1.08 -12.73 -5.83
N LYS A 40 0.03 -12.66 -6.56
CA LYS A 40 0.94 -13.79 -6.81
C LYS A 40 2.12 -13.81 -5.85
N ASP A 41 2.28 -12.78 -5.02
CA ASP A 41 3.38 -12.70 -4.06
C ASP A 41 3.15 -13.67 -2.90
N ALA A 42 4.19 -14.43 -2.55
CA ALA A 42 4.11 -15.45 -1.51
C ALA A 42 3.74 -14.86 -0.14
N CYS A 43 4.06 -13.58 0.13
CA CYS A 43 3.70 -12.91 1.38
C CYS A 43 2.18 -12.69 1.49
N GLY A 44 1.46 -12.59 0.36
CA GLY A 44 0.00 -12.42 0.35
C GLY A 44 -0.74 -13.62 0.93
N PHE A 45 -0.18 -14.82 0.80
CA PHE A 45 -0.81 -16.07 1.27
C PHE A 45 -1.07 -16.07 2.78
N THR A 46 -0.22 -15.40 3.56
CA THR A 46 -0.33 -15.36 5.03
C THR A 46 -0.91 -14.05 5.55
N ASN A 47 -1.30 -13.12 4.68
CA ASN A 47 -1.99 -11.90 5.11
C ASN A 47 -3.34 -12.29 5.76
N PRO A 48 -3.67 -11.79 6.96
CA PRO A 48 -4.88 -12.21 7.69
C PRO A 48 -6.19 -11.85 6.95
N ILE A 49 -6.12 -10.95 5.99
CA ILE A 49 -7.22 -10.58 5.09
C ILE A 49 -6.81 -10.96 3.66
N GLN A 50 -7.52 -11.90 3.05
CA GLN A 50 -7.28 -12.27 1.66
C GLN A 50 -7.95 -11.23 0.75
N ALA A 51 -7.15 -10.31 0.21
CA ALA A 51 -7.64 -9.20 -0.57
C ALA A 51 -7.98 -9.60 -2.02
N THR A 52 -8.96 -8.94 -2.63
CA THR A 52 -9.20 -9.04 -4.08
C THR A 52 -8.27 -8.11 -4.87
N HIS A 53 -8.27 -8.27 -6.20
CA HIS A 53 -7.53 -7.39 -7.10
C HIS A 53 -7.97 -5.93 -6.94
N GLU A 54 -9.28 -5.68 -6.88
CA GLU A 54 -9.87 -4.36 -6.72
C GLU A 54 -9.52 -3.72 -5.37
N GLU A 55 -9.49 -4.52 -4.30
CA GLU A 55 -9.10 -4.06 -2.96
C GLU A 55 -7.62 -3.65 -2.92
N ILE A 56 -6.73 -4.42 -3.54
CA ILE A 56 -5.31 -4.05 -3.64
C ILE A 56 -5.14 -2.77 -4.47
N MET A 57 -5.87 -2.63 -5.58
CA MET A 57 -5.88 -1.38 -6.34
C MET A 57 -6.41 -0.21 -5.52
N ALA A 58 -7.42 -0.41 -4.67
CA ALA A 58 -7.92 0.63 -3.77
C ALA A 58 -6.85 1.05 -2.73
N ILE A 59 -6.06 0.10 -2.23
CA ILE A 59 -4.93 0.40 -1.33
C ILE A 59 -3.87 1.24 -2.06
N TYR A 60 -3.50 0.88 -3.30
CA TYR A 60 -2.57 1.70 -4.10
C TYR A 60 -3.09 3.12 -4.33
N ARG A 61 -4.39 3.29 -4.65
CA ARG A 61 -5.02 4.62 -4.80
C ARG A 61 -5.04 5.41 -3.49
N ALA A 62 -5.28 4.75 -2.36
CA ALA A 62 -5.26 5.40 -1.05
C ALA A 62 -3.86 5.84 -0.61
N ALA A 63 -2.81 5.25 -1.20
CA ALA A 63 -1.41 5.56 -0.94
C ALA A 63 -0.79 6.52 -1.98
N MET A 64 -1.57 7.04 -2.95
CA MET A 64 -1.09 8.02 -3.93
C MET A 64 -0.74 9.36 -3.31
#